data_AF-A0A7S4BQT2-F1
#
_entry.id   AF-A0A7S4BQT2-F1
#
_cell.length_a   1.000
_cell.length_b   1.000
_cell.length_c   1.000
_cell.angle_alpha   90.00
_cell.angle_beta   90.00
_cell.angle_gamma   90.00
#
_symmetry.space_group_name_H-M   'P 1'
#
loop_
_entity.id
_entity.type
_entity.pdbx_description
1 polymer ?
#
loop_
_entity_poly.entity_id
_entity_poly.type
_entity_poly.pdbx_seq_one_letter_code
_entity_poly.pdbx_strand_id
1 'polypeptide(L)'
;MPSNAEQLQAIANSYVMDGTLREDGLRQVKMHIGESTFPVLLGHNKLPELVGELRTLDMDKVFLGYDENTVVHCAPRLEAELERQGIPFYRCVMGVSEQNKTMASLDHILETFLKGGGSRKTVVMPVGGGIVANTYGLAAGLLFRGIRLVQCPTSFLNAHDAAASSQKQAINHTGYKNIVGLYHVPTMALIDTSFYETLGVTELKAGLGELTKNAALFG
;
A
#
# COMPACT_ATOMS: atom_id res chain seq x y z
N MET A 1 21.72 23.75 -2.82
CA MET A 1 20.48 23.10 -3.28
C MET A 1 20.83 22.34 -4.54
N PRO A 2 20.40 21.07 -4.69
CA PRO A 2 20.66 20.31 -5.90
C PRO A 2 20.00 20.99 -7.10
N SER A 3 20.70 21.02 -8.23
CA SER A 3 20.21 21.52 -9.50
C SER A 3 19.03 20.69 -10.02
N ASN A 4 18.22 21.27 -10.90
CA ASN A 4 17.10 20.53 -11.52
C ASN A 4 17.59 19.29 -12.29
N ALA A 5 18.80 19.33 -12.86
CA ALA A 5 19.40 18.18 -13.52
C ALA A 5 19.75 17.05 -12.54
N GLU A 6 20.29 17.39 -11.37
CA GLU A 6 20.57 16.40 -10.31
C GLU A 6 19.27 15.82 -9.73
N GLN A 7 18.22 16.63 -9.60
CA GLN A 7 16.90 16.16 -9.16
C GLN A 7 16.26 15.23 -10.20
N LEU A 8 16.33 15.57 -11.50
CA LEU A 8 15.84 14.71 -12.58
C LEU A 8 16.64 13.41 -12.69
N GLN A 9 17.96 13.47 -12.52
CA GLN A 9 18.80 12.28 -12.50
C GLN A 9 18.49 11.39 -11.29
N ALA A 10 18.24 11.96 -10.11
CA ALA A 10 17.81 11.20 -8.94
C ALA A 10 16.45 10.52 -9.15
N ILE A 11 15.51 11.20 -9.80
CA ILE A 11 14.22 10.62 -10.20
C ILE A 11 14.44 9.48 -11.20
N ALA A 12 15.19 9.70 -12.28
CA ALA A 12 15.49 8.67 -13.27
C ALA A 12 16.22 7.46 -12.65
N ASN A 13 17.17 7.68 -11.75
CA ASN A 13 17.89 6.61 -11.05
C ASN A 13 16.98 5.84 -10.08
N SER A 14 15.91 6.44 -9.55
CA SER A 14 14.90 5.72 -8.76
C SER A 14 14.09 4.71 -9.58
N TYR A 15 14.13 4.81 -10.93
CA TYR A 15 13.51 3.87 -11.86
C TYR A 15 14.48 2.82 -12.42
N VAL A 16 15.74 2.75 -11.95
CA VAL A 16 16.66 1.66 -12.35
C VAL A 16 16.17 0.35 -11.74
N MET A 17 15.62 -0.52 -12.59
CA MET A 17 14.99 -1.77 -12.21
C MET A 17 16.03 -2.87 -11.96
N ASP A 18 16.70 -2.85 -10.80
CA ASP A 18 17.43 -4.02 -10.28
C ASP A 18 16.45 -5.06 -9.70
N GLY A 19 15.50 -5.49 -10.52
CA GLY A 19 14.52 -6.50 -10.16
C GLY A 19 15.14 -7.89 -10.19
N THR A 20 15.21 -8.55 -9.03
CA THR A 20 15.68 -9.95 -8.96
C THR A 20 14.47 -10.88 -9.01
N LEU A 21 14.47 -11.82 -9.95
CA LEU A 21 13.50 -12.93 -9.97
C LEU A 21 13.95 -13.98 -8.93
N ARG A 22 13.09 -14.27 -7.97
CA ARG A 22 13.30 -15.30 -6.95
C ARG A 22 12.90 -16.68 -7.47
N GLU A 23 13.40 -17.73 -6.83
CA GLU A 23 13.08 -19.14 -7.17
C GLU A 23 11.59 -19.47 -7.00
N ASP A 24 10.92 -18.79 -6.08
CA ASP A 24 9.47 -18.93 -5.83
C ASP A 24 8.60 -18.18 -6.86
N GLY A 25 9.22 -17.50 -7.83
CA GLY A 25 8.55 -16.78 -8.91
C GLY A 25 8.13 -15.35 -8.57
N LEU A 26 8.45 -14.85 -7.36
CA LEU A 26 8.29 -13.43 -7.05
C LEU A 26 9.40 -12.60 -7.72
N ARG A 27 9.05 -11.42 -8.22
CA ARG A 27 10.03 -10.38 -8.51
C ARG A 27 10.18 -9.50 -7.29
N GLN A 28 11.41 -9.27 -6.87
CA GLN A 28 11.71 -8.34 -5.80
C GLN A 28 12.47 -7.14 -6.36
N VAL A 29 11.97 -5.95 -6.07
CA VAL A 29 12.58 -4.67 -6.43
C VAL A 29 12.84 -3.90 -5.14
N LYS A 30 13.94 -3.15 -5.07
CA LYS A 30 14.16 -2.19 -3.98
C LYS A 30 13.69 -0.83 -4.42
N MET A 31 12.75 -0.24 -3.68
CA MET A 31 12.26 1.09 -3.94
C MET A 31 13.06 2.11 -3.13
N HIS A 32 13.59 3.12 -3.81
CA HIS A 32 14.40 4.18 -3.22
C HIS A 32 13.65 5.51 -3.30
N ILE A 33 13.26 6.07 -2.15
CA ILE A 33 12.55 7.36 -2.06
C ILE A 33 13.27 8.23 -1.05
N GLY A 34 14.00 9.24 -1.55
CA GLY A 34 14.92 10.04 -0.74
C GLY A 34 15.96 9.14 -0.06
N GLU A 35 16.08 9.26 1.26
CA GLU A 35 17.01 8.45 2.07
C GLU A 35 16.46 7.07 2.47
N SER A 36 15.22 6.76 2.11
CA SER A 36 14.55 5.54 2.55
C SER A 36 14.56 4.48 1.45
N THR A 37 14.71 3.23 1.88
CA THR A 37 14.66 2.06 1.00
C THR A 37 13.75 1.00 1.59
N PHE A 38 12.85 0.43 0.79
CA PHE A 38 12.02 -0.71 1.19
C PHE A 38 11.80 -1.69 0.02
N PRO A 39 11.60 -2.99 0.30
CA PRO A 39 11.34 -3.96 -0.75
C PRO A 39 9.90 -3.88 -1.26
N VAL A 40 9.77 -4.05 -2.58
CA VAL A 40 8.52 -4.28 -3.29
C VAL A 40 8.57 -5.69 -3.85
N LEU A 41 7.64 -6.53 -3.43
CA LEU A 41 7.48 -7.90 -3.91
C LEU A 41 6.28 -7.97 -4.84
N LEU A 42 6.49 -8.47 -6.05
CA LEU A 42 5.52 -8.52 -7.12
C LEU A 42 5.39 -9.95 -7.63
N GLY A 43 4.16 -10.43 -7.74
CA GLY A 43 3.83 -11.71 -8.36
C GLY A 43 2.46 -11.68 -9.03
N HIS A 44 2.17 -12.72 -9.79
CA HIS A 44 0.84 -12.96 -10.35
C HIS A 44 0.33 -14.30 -9.84
N ASN A 45 -0.78 -14.30 -9.10
CA ASN A 45 -1.29 -15.48 -8.40
C ASN A 45 -0.25 -16.07 -7.43
N LYS A 46 0.34 -15.19 -6.61
CA LYS A 46 1.43 -15.48 -5.66
C LYS A 46 1.11 -15.02 -4.23
N LEU A 47 -0.18 -14.93 -3.91
CA LEU A 47 -0.66 -14.55 -2.59
C LEU A 47 -0.05 -15.40 -1.45
N PRO A 48 0.13 -16.73 -1.58
CA PRO A 48 0.77 -17.53 -0.53
C PRO A 48 2.21 -17.09 -0.23
N GLU A 49 3.01 -16.85 -1.27
CA GLU A 49 4.39 -16.40 -1.14
C GLU A 49 4.44 -14.98 -0.56
N LEU A 50 3.59 -14.07 -1.04
CA LEU A 50 3.49 -12.69 -0.53
C LEU A 50 3.05 -12.63 0.93
N VAL A 51 2.04 -13.40 1.33
CA VAL A 51 1.61 -13.49 2.74
C VAL A 51 2.71 -14.11 3.61
N GLY A 52 3.49 -15.03 3.06
CA GLY A 52 4.66 -15.62 3.73
C GLY A 52 5.69 -14.57 4.17
N GLU A 53 5.87 -13.49 3.40
CA GLU A 53 6.80 -12.40 3.74
C GLU A 53 6.43 -11.67 5.03
N LEU A 54 5.16 -11.68 5.44
CA LEU A 54 4.77 -11.07 6.71
C LEU A 54 5.46 -11.72 7.91
N ARG A 55 5.86 -13.00 7.80
CA ARG A 55 6.57 -13.73 8.86
C ARG A 55 7.99 -13.26 9.10
N THR A 56 8.58 -12.53 8.15
CA THR A 56 9.91 -11.94 8.35
C THR A 56 9.86 -10.74 9.31
N LEU A 57 8.66 -10.27 9.67
CA LEU A 57 8.43 -9.17 10.59
C LEU A 57 8.23 -9.68 12.02
N ASP A 58 8.82 -8.99 13.00
CA ASP A 58 8.49 -9.17 14.42
C ASP A 58 7.11 -8.57 14.74
N MET A 59 6.04 -9.26 14.32
CA MET A 59 4.65 -8.83 14.48
C MET A 59 3.86 -9.75 15.41
N ASP A 60 2.80 -9.20 16.02
CA ASP A 60 1.83 -9.98 16.80
C ASP A 60 0.58 -10.36 15.98
N LYS A 61 0.11 -9.45 15.12
CA LYS A 61 -1.05 -9.62 14.24
C LYS A 61 -1.06 -8.59 13.11
N VAL A 62 -1.94 -8.79 12.15
CA VAL A 62 -2.18 -7.87 11.04
C VAL A 62 -3.53 -7.18 11.20
N PHE A 63 -3.53 -5.85 11.08
CA PHE A 63 -4.74 -5.05 10.96
C PHE A 63 -5.00 -4.74 9.49
N LEU A 64 -5.99 -5.42 8.92
CA LEU A 64 -6.37 -5.32 7.52
C LEU A 64 -7.30 -4.13 7.29
N GLY A 65 -6.95 -3.29 6.32
CA GLY A 65 -7.77 -2.17 5.91
C GLY A 65 -8.37 -2.38 4.53
N TYR A 66 -9.70 -2.39 4.44
CA TYR A 66 -10.42 -2.55 3.17
C TYR A 66 -11.34 -1.35 2.89
N ASP A 67 -11.78 -1.26 1.64
CA ASP A 67 -12.99 -0.57 1.24
C ASP A 67 -14.14 -1.56 0.95
N GLU A 68 -15.33 -1.02 0.66
CA GLU A 68 -16.55 -1.79 0.36
C GLU A 68 -16.41 -2.76 -0.84
N ASN A 69 -15.52 -2.49 -1.79
CA ASN A 69 -15.30 -3.36 -2.96
C ASN A 69 -14.27 -4.44 -2.65
N THR A 70 -13.15 -4.05 -2.05
CA THR A 70 -12.01 -4.92 -1.76
C THR A 70 -12.31 -5.91 -0.64
N VAL A 71 -13.22 -5.56 0.29
CA VAL A 71 -13.73 -6.54 1.26
C VAL A 71 -14.52 -7.67 0.59
N VAL A 72 -15.15 -7.42 -0.57
CA VAL A 72 -15.89 -8.45 -1.32
C VAL A 72 -14.95 -9.23 -2.23
N HIS A 73 -14.05 -8.54 -2.94
CA HIS A 73 -13.26 -9.13 -4.03
C HIS A 73 -11.87 -9.64 -3.62
N CYS A 74 -11.26 -9.05 -2.59
CA CYS A 74 -9.88 -9.36 -2.19
C CYS A 74 -9.84 -10.09 -0.85
N ALA A 75 -10.63 -9.65 0.14
CA ALA A 75 -10.57 -10.18 1.50
C ALA A 75 -10.79 -11.71 1.59
N PRO A 76 -11.75 -12.35 0.89
CA PRO A 76 -11.94 -13.79 1.02
C PRO A 76 -10.70 -14.62 0.67
N ARG A 77 -9.94 -14.19 -0.36
CA ARG A 77 -8.71 -14.87 -0.78
C ARG A 77 -7.56 -14.61 0.19
N LEU A 78 -7.41 -13.36 0.63
CA LEU A 78 -6.32 -12.94 1.50
C LEU A 78 -6.48 -13.47 2.93
N GLU A 79 -7.68 -13.38 3.49
CA GLU A 79 -7.98 -13.86 4.85
C GLU A 79 -7.86 -15.38 4.92
N ALA A 80 -8.37 -16.12 3.93
CA ALA A 80 -8.19 -17.57 3.87
C ALA A 80 -6.70 -17.96 3.84
N GLU A 81 -5.86 -17.19 3.16
CA GLU A 81 -4.42 -17.43 3.11
C GLU A 81 -3.72 -17.09 4.44
N LEU A 82 -4.11 -15.99 5.10
CA LEU A 82 -3.63 -15.65 6.44
C LEU A 82 -4.02 -16.72 7.46
N GLU A 83 -5.25 -17.23 7.41
CA GLU A 83 -5.75 -18.34 8.24
C GLU A 83 -4.97 -19.63 7.99
N ARG A 84 -4.76 -20.00 6.72
CA ARG A 84 -3.97 -21.17 6.32
C ARG A 84 -2.55 -21.11 6.87
N GLN A 85 -1.99 -19.91 6.96
CA GLN A 85 -0.68 -19.66 7.55
C GLN A 85 -0.74 -19.42 9.08
N GLY A 86 -1.90 -19.38 9.71
CA GLY A 86 -2.01 -19.13 11.15
C GLY A 86 -1.46 -17.75 11.55
N ILE A 87 -1.56 -16.75 10.66
CA ILE A 87 -1.21 -15.37 10.95
C ILE A 87 -2.44 -14.70 11.57
N PRO A 88 -2.40 -14.24 12.84
CA PRO A 88 -3.55 -13.58 13.44
C PRO A 88 -3.87 -12.26 12.74
N PHE A 89 -5.15 -11.99 12.49
CA PHE A 89 -5.59 -10.73 11.90
C PHE A 89 -6.97 -10.30 12.39
N TYR A 90 -7.28 -9.03 12.13
CA TYR A 90 -8.61 -8.45 12.25
C TYR A 90 -8.72 -7.30 11.24
N ARG A 91 -9.94 -6.87 10.91
CA ARG A 91 -10.18 -5.93 9.81
C ARG A 91 -11.00 -4.71 10.19
N CYS A 92 -10.83 -3.66 9.38
CA CYS A 92 -11.70 -2.49 9.31
C CYS A 92 -12.09 -2.27 7.85
N VAL A 93 -13.31 -1.75 7.62
CA VAL A 93 -13.82 -1.41 6.30
C VAL A 93 -14.21 0.05 6.30
N MET A 94 -13.75 0.80 5.31
CA MET A 94 -14.15 2.19 5.08
C MET A 94 -14.93 2.33 3.77
N GLY A 95 -15.59 3.46 3.55
CA GLY A 95 -16.23 3.75 2.27
C GLY A 95 -15.21 3.91 1.14
N VAL A 96 -15.63 3.60 -0.10
CA VAL A 96 -14.74 3.50 -1.28
C VAL A 96 -14.42 4.84 -1.96
N SER A 97 -15.11 5.93 -1.62
CA SER A 97 -15.03 7.18 -2.37
C SER A 97 -13.99 8.16 -1.80
N GLU A 98 -13.57 9.12 -2.62
CA GLU A 98 -12.70 10.23 -2.18
C GLU A 98 -13.32 11.07 -1.05
N GLN A 99 -14.66 11.06 -0.92
CA GLN A 99 -15.38 11.71 0.17
C GLN A 99 -15.20 10.98 1.50
N ASN A 100 -14.79 9.71 1.47
CA ASN A 100 -14.44 8.94 2.65
C ASN A 100 -13.00 9.19 3.09
N LYS A 101 -12.20 9.94 2.34
CA LYS A 101 -10.82 10.28 2.70
C LYS A 101 -10.79 11.46 3.68
N THR A 102 -11.31 11.27 4.89
CA THR A 102 -11.59 12.34 5.87
C THR A 102 -11.09 12.01 7.27
N MET A 103 -11.11 13.01 8.15
CA MET A 103 -10.81 12.84 9.59
C MET A 103 -11.75 11.83 10.26
N ALA A 104 -13.02 11.76 9.83
CA ALA A 104 -13.99 10.84 10.42
C ALA A 104 -13.64 9.37 10.10
N SER A 105 -13.24 9.08 8.86
CA SER A 105 -12.76 7.74 8.52
C SER A 105 -11.46 7.39 9.23
N LEU A 106 -10.55 8.37 9.36
CA LEU A 106 -9.32 8.18 10.13
C LEU A 106 -9.64 7.83 11.59
N ASP A 107 -10.54 8.56 12.25
CA ASP A 107 -10.96 8.31 13.63
C ASP A 107 -11.57 6.90 13.78
N HIS A 108 -12.46 6.51 12.86
CA HIS A 108 -13.03 5.16 12.84
C HIS A 108 -11.97 4.06 12.71
N ILE A 109 -10.96 4.26 11.86
CA ILE A 109 -9.85 3.32 11.67
C ILE A 109 -9.03 3.21 12.96
N LEU A 110 -8.70 4.34 13.61
CA LEU A 110 -7.95 4.37 14.87
C LEU A 110 -8.73 3.67 15.99
N GLU A 111 -10.03 3.94 16.09
CA GLU A 111 -10.91 3.31 17.08
C GLU A 111 -10.99 1.79 16.87
N THR A 112 -11.18 1.35 15.62
CA THR A 112 -11.25 -0.09 15.29
C THR A 112 -9.93 -0.78 15.57
N PHE A 113 -8.81 -0.14 15.24
CA PHE A 113 -7.47 -0.66 15.55
C PHE A 113 -7.31 -0.90 17.06
N LEU A 114 -7.69 0.08 17.90
CA LEU A 114 -7.55 -0.01 19.35
C LEU A 114 -8.52 -1.04 19.96
N LYS A 115 -9.77 -1.08 19.50
CA LYS A 115 -10.78 -2.05 19.95
C LYS A 115 -10.40 -3.50 19.62
N GLY A 116 -9.70 -3.73 18.51
CA GLY A 116 -9.13 -5.05 18.17
C GLY A 116 -7.87 -5.41 18.96
N GLY A 117 -7.48 -4.60 19.96
CA GLY A 117 -6.30 -4.83 20.78
C GLY A 117 -4.99 -4.67 20.01
N GLY A 118 -4.95 -3.74 19.06
CA GLY A 118 -3.74 -3.40 18.30
C GLY A 118 -2.62 -2.91 19.21
N SER A 119 -1.39 -3.32 18.90
CA SER A 119 -0.19 -3.01 19.68
C SER A 119 0.89 -2.37 18.81
N ARG A 120 2.05 -2.02 19.40
CA ARG A 120 3.21 -1.52 18.65
C ARG A 120 3.78 -2.56 17.67
N LYS A 121 3.48 -3.84 17.88
CA LYS A 121 3.91 -4.93 16.99
C LYS A 121 2.90 -5.22 15.88
N THR A 122 1.70 -4.63 15.94
CA THR A 122 0.68 -4.86 14.92
C THR A 122 1.09 -4.20 13.62
N VAL A 123 0.92 -4.93 12.52
CA VAL A 123 1.19 -4.44 11.17
C VAL A 123 -0.11 -3.89 10.60
N VAL A 124 -0.12 -2.64 10.15
CA VAL A 124 -1.24 -2.09 9.38
C VAL A 124 -1.03 -2.45 7.92
N MET A 125 -2.00 -3.15 7.33
CA MET A 125 -1.95 -3.56 5.93
C MET A 125 -3.20 -3.09 5.18
N PRO A 126 -3.17 -1.90 4.55
CA PRO A 126 -4.20 -1.51 3.59
C PRO A 126 -4.18 -2.42 2.36
N VAL A 127 -5.35 -2.97 2.04
CA VAL A 127 -5.61 -3.82 0.89
C VAL A 127 -6.61 -3.09 0.00
N GLY A 128 -6.09 -2.28 -0.92
CA GLY A 128 -6.96 -1.38 -1.68
C GLY A 128 -6.27 -0.47 -2.69
N GLY A 129 -7.07 0.47 -3.21
CA GLY A 129 -6.57 1.58 -4.02
C GLY A 129 -5.91 2.68 -3.18
N GLY A 130 -5.59 3.81 -3.83
CA GLY A 130 -4.86 4.92 -3.20
C GLY A 130 -5.58 5.57 -2.01
N ILE A 131 -6.92 5.55 -1.99
CA ILE A 131 -7.73 6.08 -0.87
C ILE A 131 -7.49 5.27 0.41
N VAL A 132 -7.61 3.94 0.32
CA VAL A 132 -7.36 3.01 1.43
C VAL A 132 -5.89 3.10 1.84
N ALA A 133 -4.95 3.02 0.89
CA ALA A 133 -3.52 3.11 1.15
C ALA A 133 -3.14 4.38 1.93
N ASN A 134 -3.64 5.55 1.51
CA ASN A 134 -3.33 6.81 2.17
C ASN A 134 -3.95 6.95 3.56
N THR A 135 -5.20 6.54 3.72
CA THR A 135 -5.93 6.75 4.98
C THR A 135 -5.40 5.81 6.07
N TYR A 136 -5.18 4.54 5.75
CA TYR A 136 -4.58 3.58 6.68
C TYR A 136 -3.07 3.81 6.85
N GLY A 137 -2.37 4.28 5.82
CA GLY A 137 -0.98 4.69 5.94
C GLY A 137 -0.80 5.85 6.92
N LEU A 138 -1.74 6.82 6.91
CA LEU A 138 -1.76 7.91 7.88
C LEU A 138 -2.05 7.38 9.27
N ALA A 139 -3.02 6.47 9.42
CA ALA A 139 -3.30 5.81 10.70
C ALA A 139 -2.04 5.09 11.23
N ALA A 140 -1.31 4.36 10.39
CA ALA A 140 -0.09 3.66 10.78
C ALA A 140 1.02 4.61 11.26
N GLY A 141 1.15 5.80 10.66
CA GLY A 141 2.10 6.83 11.11
C GLY A 141 1.71 7.50 12.42
N LEU A 142 0.41 7.57 12.74
CA LEU A 142 -0.09 8.16 13.97
C LEU A 142 -0.11 7.17 15.15
N LEU A 143 -0.51 5.93 14.89
CA LEU A 143 -0.62 4.87 15.89
C LEU A 143 0.74 4.62 16.55
N PHE A 144 0.78 4.73 17.88
CA PHE A 144 2.00 4.63 18.68
C PHE A 144 3.18 5.48 18.18
N ARG A 145 2.92 6.60 17.48
CA ARG A 145 3.92 7.46 16.82
C ARG A 145 4.67 6.78 15.67
N GLY A 146 4.04 5.81 15.03
CA GLY A 146 4.58 5.07 13.90
C GLY A 146 4.69 3.58 14.20
N ILE A 147 3.85 2.78 13.54
CA ILE A 147 3.95 1.32 13.49
C ILE A 147 4.18 0.85 12.04
N ARG A 148 4.48 -0.44 11.90
CA ARG A 148 4.80 -1.04 10.61
C ARG A 148 3.61 -0.94 9.66
N LEU A 149 3.89 -0.47 8.45
CA LEU A 149 2.95 -0.34 7.35
C LEU A 149 3.39 -1.31 6.24
N VAL A 150 2.51 -2.21 5.82
CA VAL A 150 2.72 -3.07 4.66
C VAL A 150 1.69 -2.69 3.61
N GLN A 151 2.14 -2.24 2.45
CA GLN A 151 1.22 -1.84 1.38
C GLN A 151 0.75 -3.06 0.58
N CYS A 152 -0.55 -3.21 0.35
CA CYS A 152 -1.10 -4.24 -0.53
C CYS A 152 -2.01 -3.61 -1.59
N PRO A 153 -1.43 -2.99 -2.65
CA PRO A 153 -2.22 -2.31 -3.66
C PRO A 153 -3.04 -3.31 -4.49
N THR A 154 -4.33 -3.02 -4.65
CA THR A 154 -5.26 -3.82 -5.47
C THR A 154 -5.68 -3.12 -6.76
N SER A 155 -5.22 -1.88 -6.99
CA SER A 155 -5.41 -1.19 -8.25
C SER A 155 -4.10 -0.99 -9.00
N PHE A 156 -4.17 -1.09 -10.32
CA PHE A 156 -2.99 -0.94 -11.17
C PHE A 156 -2.32 0.42 -10.97
N LEU A 157 -3.11 1.50 -10.89
CA LEU A 157 -2.62 2.86 -10.60
C LEU A 157 -1.89 2.93 -9.25
N ASN A 158 -2.49 2.38 -8.18
CA ASN A 158 -1.91 2.46 -6.83
C ASN A 158 -0.58 1.70 -6.72
N ALA A 159 -0.40 0.66 -7.54
CA ALA A 159 0.83 -0.13 -7.59
C ALA A 159 2.05 0.62 -8.16
N HIS A 160 1.87 1.76 -8.84
CA HIS A 160 2.98 2.54 -9.39
C HIS A 160 2.88 4.06 -9.13
N ASP A 161 1.93 4.50 -8.29
CA ASP A 161 1.78 5.90 -7.87
C ASP A 161 1.76 6.04 -6.34
N ALA A 162 0.65 5.64 -5.68
CA ALA A 162 0.37 6.05 -4.30
C ALA A 162 0.78 5.05 -3.19
N ALA A 163 0.90 3.74 -3.46
CA ALA A 163 1.22 2.75 -2.42
C ALA A 163 2.65 2.20 -2.52
N ALA A 164 3.00 1.59 -3.65
CA ALA A 164 4.33 0.98 -3.79
C ALA A 164 5.45 2.02 -3.95
N SER A 165 5.10 3.24 -4.34
CA SER A 165 6.04 4.28 -4.77
C SER A 165 5.92 5.59 -3.99
N SER A 166 5.17 5.62 -2.88
CA SER A 166 5.00 6.84 -2.11
C SER A 166 5.02 6.61 -0.61
N GLN A 167 5.66 7.55 0.08
CA GLN A 167 5.63 7.69 1.54
C GLN A 167 4.55 8.67 1.99
N LYS A 168 3.89 9.36 1.06
CA LYS A 168 2.92 10.42 1.34
C LYS A 168 1.61 9.79 1.77
N GLN A 169 1.26 9.96 3.04
CA GLN A 169 0.01 9.49 3.60
C GLN A 169 -0.80 10.70 4.04
N ALA A 170 -1.98 10.88 3.46
CA ALA A 170 -2.77 12.09 3.68
C ALA A 170 -4.26 11.83 3.56
N ILE A 171 -5.04 12.74 4.10
CA ILE A 171 -6.48 12.83 3.94
C ILE A 171 -6.90 14.23 3.52
N ASN A 172 -8.15 14.35 3.07
CA ASN A 172 -8.76 15.61 2.70
C ASN A 172 -9.31 16.31 3.95
N HIS A 173 -9.25 17.63 3.95
CA HIS A 173 -9.79 18.44 5.04
C HIS A 173 -10.41 19.71 4.47
N THR A 174 -11.64 20.03 4.90
CA THR A 174 -12.37 21.26 4.52
C THR A 174 -12.39 21.58 3.01
N GLY A 175 -12.47 20.54 2.18
CA GLY A 175 -12.49 20.65 0.70
C GLY A 175 -11.11 20.68 0.04
N TYR A 176 -10.02 20.77 0.81
CA TYR A 176 -8.66 20.68 0.32
C TYR A 176 -8.21 19.23 0.24
N LYS A 177 -7.65 18.86 -0.91
CA LYS A 177 -7.18 17.50 -1.17
C LYS A 177 -5.80 17.26 -0.54
N ASN A 178 -5.62 16.13 0.12
CA ASN A 178 -4.33 15.64 0.65
C ASN A 178 -3.58 16.65 1.54
N ILE A 179 -4.29 17.53 2.26
CA ILE A 179 -3.65 18.64 3.00
C ILE A 179 -3.25 18.26 4.42
N VAL A 180 -3.91 17.26 5.01
CA VAL A 180 -3.57 16.74 6.36
C VAL A 180 -2.89 15.39 6.18
N GLY A 181 -1.62 15.30 6.55
CA GLY A 181 -0.85 14.09 6.31
C GLY A 181 0.55 14.13 6.89
N LEU A 182 1.29 13.06 6.62
CA LEU A 182 2.70 12.89 7.00
C LEU A 182 3.42 12.02 5.98
N TYR A 183 4.74 11.96 6.10
CA TYR A 183 5.57 10.99 5.38
C TYR A 183 5.77 9.77 6.27
N HIS A 184 5.25 8.61 5.86
CA HIS A 184 5.44 7.33 6.54
C HIS A 184 5.96 6.28 5.55
N VAL A 185 7.10 5.70 5.89
CA VAL A 185 7.78 4.74 5.01
C VAL A 185 7.18 3.36 5.20
N PRO A 186 6.70 2.69 4.13
CA PRO A 186 6.30 1.29 4.21
C PRO A 186 7.48 0.40 4.63
N THR A 187 7.20 -0.64 5.40
CA THR A 187 8.16 -1.70 5.68
C THR A 187 8.40 -2.56 4.45
N MET A 188 7.35 -2.79 3.65
CA MET A 188 7.39 -3.44 2.34
C MET A 188 6.09 -3.16 1.58
N ALA A 189 6.08 -3.47 0.28
CA ALA A 189 4.86 -3.55 -0.52
C ALA A 189 4.70 -4.95 -1.13
N LEU A 190 3.49 -5.50 -1.05
CA LEU A 190 3.11 -6.83 -1.52
C LEU A 190 2.09 -6.68 -2.65
N ILE A 191 2.48 -7.02 -3.88
CA ILE A 191 1.69 -6.80 -5.08
C ILE A 191 1.36 -8.15 -5.73
N ASP A 192 0.10 -8.57 -5.63
CA ASP A 192 -0.44 -9.66 -6.44
C ASP A 192 -1.29 -9.08 -7.58
N THR A 193 -0.79 -9.20 -8.82
CA THR A 193 -1.49 -8.64 -9.98
C THR A 193 -2.79 -9.37 -10.31
N SER A 194 -3.05 -10.54 -9.73
CA SER A 194 -4.35 -11.22 -9.89
C SER A 194 -5.51 -10.46 -9.25
N PHE A 195 -5.24 -9.51 -8.33
CA PHE A 195 -6.29 -8.61 -7.84
C PHE A 195 -6.80 -7.63 -8.91
N TYR A 196 -6.03 -7.41 -9.98
CA TYR A 196 -6.44 -6.49 -11.03
C TYR A 196 -7.53 -7.07 -11.93
N GLU A 197 -7.74 -8.39 -11.89
CA GLU A 197 -8.77 -9.09 -12.67
C GLU A 197 -10.19 -8.66 -12.26
N THR A 198 -10.36 -8.14 -11.05
CA THR A 198 -11.65 -7.63 -10.56
C THR A 198 -11.87 -6.15 -10.84
N LEU A 199 -10.89 -5.44 -11.43
CA LEU A 199 -11.01 -4.01 -11.72
C LEU A 199 -11.88 -3.76 -12.95
N GLY A 200 -12.69 -2.70 -12.88
CA GLY A 200 -13.40 -2.18 -14.04
C GLY A 200 -12.44 -1.63 -15.10
N VAL A 201 -12.89 -1.63 -16.36
CA VAL A 201 -12.10 -1.15 -17.52
C VAL A 201 -11.60 0.29 -17.33
N THR A 202 -12.40 1.16 -16.70
CA THR A 202 -12.03 2.56 -16.45
C THR A 202 -10.83 2.67 -15.51
N GLU A 203 -10.79 1.88 -14.44
CA GLU A 203 -9.69 1.87 -13.47
C GLU A 203 -8.39 1.38 -14.10
N LEU A 204 -8.47 0.33 -14.92
CA LEU A 204 -7.32 -0.17 -15.68
C LEU A 204 -6.79 0.89 -16.66
N LYS A 205 -7.68 1.57 -17.38
CA LYS A 205 -7.30 2.66 -18.30
C LYS A 205 -6.67 3.83 -17.57
N ALA A 206 -7.17 4.20 -16.40
CA ALA A 206 -6.60 5.27 -15.59
C ALA A 206 -5.16 4.95 -15.20
N GLY A 207 -4.89 3.73 -14.73
CA GLY A 207 -3.52 3.28 -14.43
C GLY A 207 -2.63 3.21 -15.67
N LEU A 208 -3.13 2.74 -16.82
CA LEU A 208 -2.36 2.75 -18.06
C LEU A 208 -2.03 4.16 -18.55
N GLY A 209 -2.94 5.11 -18.38
CA GLY A 209 -2.71 6.51 -18.73
C GLY A 209 -1.57 7.12 -17.93
N GLU A 210 -1.53 6.86 -16.62
CA GLU A 210 -0.44 7.30 -15.75
C GLU A 210 0.89 6.64 -16.11
N LEU A 211 0.90 5.33 -16.36
CA LEU A 211 2.09 4.64 -16.83
C LEU A 211 2.61 5.22 -18.15
N THR A 212 1.72 5.48 -19.11
CA THR A 212 2.07 6.05 -20.42
C THR A 212 2.69 7.45 -20.25
N LYS A 213 2.13 8.26 -19.34
CA LYS A 213 2.70 9.56 -18.99
C LYS A 213 4.12 9.42 -18.44
N ASN A 214 4.34 8.49 -17.52
CA ASN A 214 5.66 8.27 -16.92
C ASN A 214 6.67 7.78 -17.97
N ALA A 215 6.30 6.81 -18.81
CA ALA A 215 7.15 6.33 -19.90
C ALA A 215 7.48 7.44 -20.92
N ALA A 216 6.51 8.32 -21.24
CA ALA A 216 6.76 9.44 -22.15
C ALA A 216 7.73 10.49 -21.58
N LEU A 217 7.74 10.66 -20.25
CA LEU A 217 8.61 11.65 -19.59
C LEU A 217 10.01 11.12 -19.30
N PHE A 218 10.14 9.83 -18.98
CA PHE A 218 11.39 9.25 -18.46
C PHE A 218 12.02 8.19 -19.35
N GLY A 219 11.35 7.76 -20.42
CA GLY A 219 11.79 6.69 -21.32
C GLY A 219 11.45 5.30 -20.79
#